data_AF-A0A061RAH5-F1
#
_entry.id   AF-A0A061RAH5-F1
#
_cell.length_a   1.000
_cell.length_b   1.000
_cell.length_c   1.000
_cell.angle_alpha   90.00
_cell.angle_beta   90.00
_cell.angle_gamma   90.00
#
_symmetry.space_group_name_H-M   'P 1'
#
loop_
_entity.id
_entity.type
_entity.pdbx_description
1 polymer ?
#
loop_
_entity_poly.entity_id
_entity_poly.type
_entity_poly.pdbx_seq_one_letter_code
_entity_poly.pdbx_strand_id
1 'polypeptide(L)'
;MLRGDLHLILFHVLDRHPTAEELDVFLTFFDTETSALISKEEFCRSVARLKGRCASPRYPRDYTSHRLFTDDLTKHRRLEYDPMTTFRRAVTNTQEFGWHTAARTAQPSRYFPLSSTDVSRNEGSQPSNYFGTCH
;
A
#
# COMPACT_ATOMS: atom_id res chain seq x y z
N MET A 1 10.92 2.19 -18.85
CA MET A 1 10.45 3.58 -19.05
C MET A 1 10.84 4.40 -17.84
N LEU A 2 11.18 5.68 -17.99
CA LEU A 2 11.47 6.52 -16.84
C LEU A 2 10.18 6.86 -16.11
N ARG A 3 10.23 6.79 -14.78
CA ARG A 3 9.08 7.09 -13.94
C ARG A 3 8.70 8.57 -13.97
N GLY A 4 9.70 9.43 -14.18
CA GLY A 4 9.50 10.86 -14.42
C GLY A 4 8.56 11.14 -15.59
N ASP A 5 8.48 10.25 -16.59
CA ASP A 5 7.67 10.47 -17.80
C ASP A 5 6.20 10.08 -17.63
N LEU A 6 5.79 9.57 -16.46
CA LEU A 6 4.41 9.12 -16.21
C LEU A 6 3.37 10.21 -16.48
N HIS A 7 3.67 11.47 -16.14
CA HIS A 7 2.78 12.60 -16.40
C HIS A 7 2.61 12.89 -17.91
N LEU A 8 3.65 12.68 -18.72
CA LEU A 8 3.60 12.85 -20.17
C LEU A 8 2.70 11.80 -20.83
N ILE A 9 2.71 10.58 -20.31
CA ILE A 9 1.82 9.52 -20.79
C ILE A 9 0.37 9.89 -20.54
N LEU A 10 0.06 10.39 -19.34
CA LEU A 10 -1.29 10.82 -19.01
C LEU A 10 -1.75 11.96 -19.93
N PHE A 11 -0.87 12.92 -20.20
CA PHE A 11 -1.12 13.99 -21.18
C PHE A 11 -1.45 13.44 -22.57
N HIS A 12 -0.64 12.50 -23.08
CA HIS A 12 -0.87 11.88 -24.38
C HIS A 12 -2.16 11.06 -24.46
N VAL A 13 -2.54 10.38 -23.38
CA VAL A 13 -3.77 9.56 -23.34
C VAL A 13 -5.02 10.42 -23.28
N LEU A 14 -4.98 11.54 -22.56
CA LEU A 14 -6.13 12.43 -22.40
C LEU A 14 -6.27 13.43 -23.55
N ASP A 15 -5.24 13.61 -24.37
CA ASP A 15 -5.14 14.65 -25.41
C ASP A 15 -5.39 16.06 -24.87
N ARG A 16 -5.05 16.27 -23.59
CA ARG A 16 -5.14 17.54 -22.88
C ARG A 16 -4.23 17.55 -21.66
N HIS A 17 -4.01 18.74 -21.10
CA HIS A 17 -3.36 18.85 -19.79
C HIS A 17 -4.20 18.16 -18.71
N PRO A 18 -3.62 17.19 -17.97
CA PRO A 18 -4.30 16.61 -16.82
C PRO A 18 -4.45 17.70 -15.75
N THR A 19 -5.60 17.68 -15.09
CA THR A 19 -5.77 18.52 -13.89
C THR A 19 -4.85 18.01 -12.80
N ALA A 20 -4.47 18.88 -11.85
CA ALA A 20 -3.70 18.47 -10.67
C ALA A 20 -4.39 17.29 -9.93
N GLU A 21 -5.72 17.31 -9.94
CA GLU A 21 -6.56 16.29 -9.33
C GLU A 21 -6.39 14.89 -9.95
N GLU A 22 -6.40 14.85 -11.28
CA GLU A 22 -6.25 13.61 -12.04
C GLU A 22 -4.83 13.08 -11.95
N LEU A 23 -3.85 13.98 -11.94
CA LEU A 23 -2.44 13.63 -11.79
C LEU A 23 -2.15 13.03 -10.41
N ASP A 24 -2.68 13.62 -9.34
CA ASP A 24 -2.55 13.08 -7.97
C ASP A 24 -3.14 11.66 -7.87
N VAL A 25 -4.36 11.47 -8.38
CA VAL A 25 -5.02 10.15 -8.37
C VAL A 25 -4.22 9.16 -9.20
N PHE A 26 -3.78 9.57 -10.38
CA PHE A 26 -2.99 8.73 -11.27
C PHE A 26 -1.71 8.27 -10.58
N LEU A 27 -0.91 9.20 -10.04
CA LEU A 27 0.35 8.91 -9.36
C LEU A 27 0.16 8.04 -8.11
N THR A 28 -0.99 8.13 -7.44
CA THR A 28 -1.31 7.28 -6.27
C THR A 28 -1.25 5.78 -6.61
N PHE A 29 -1.47 5.37 -7.87
CA PHE A 29 -1.41 3.97 -8.29
C PHE A 29 -0.02 3.48 -8.73
N PHE A 30 0.96 4.39 -8.82
CA PHE A 30 2.32 4.08 -9.26
C PHE A 30 3.31 4.24 -8.11
N ASP A 31 4.34 3.40 -8.08
CA ASP A 31 5.39 3.44 -7.07
C ASP A 31 6.36 4.60 -7.33
N THR A 32 6.15 5.82 -6.83
CA THR A 32 6.97 6.99 -7.20
C THR A 32 8.35 7.06 -6.56
N GLU A 33 8.63 6.24 -5.54
CA GLU A 33 9.76 6.49 -4.63
C GLU A 33 10.89 5.46 -4.72
N THR A 34 10.60 4.22 -5.09
CA THR A 34 11.57 3.12 -4.93
C THR A 34 12.54 2.93 -6.09
N SER A 35 12.17 3.38 -7.29
CA SER A 35 12.95 3.18 -8.52
C SER A 35 12.65 4.25 -9.56
N ALA A 36 13.71 4.72 -10.24
CA ALA A 36 13.59 5.65 -11.36
C ALA A 36 12.99 5.00 -12.62
N LEU A 37 12.99 3.67 -12.70
CA LEU A 37 12.46 2.91 -13.83
C LEU A 37 11.17 2.21 -13.44
N ILE A 38 10.25 2.15 -14.40
CA ILE A 38 9.03 1.34 -14.34
C ILE A 38 9.09 0.25 -15.40
N SER A 39 8.80 -0.99 -14.98
CA SER A 39 8.69 -2.14 -15.87
C SER A 39 7.32 -2.15 -16.57
N LYS A 40 7.24 -2.81 -17.73
CA LYS A 40 5.97 -2.94 -18.46
C LYS A 40 4.90 -3.66 -17.61
N GLU A 41 5.30 -4.69 -16.88
CA GLU A 41 4.40 -5.46 -16.01
C GLU A 41 3.86 -4.63 -14.85
N GLU A 42 4.73 -3.86 -14.19
CA GLU A 42 4.33 -2.92 -13.15
C GLU A 42 3.34 -1.90 -13.69
N PHE A 43 3.64 -1.30 -14.84
CA PHE A 43 2.77 -0.34 -15.49
C PHE A 43 1.38 -0.92 -15.79
N CYS A 44 1.32 -2.09 -16.44
CA CYS A 44 0.06 -2.76 -16.77
C CYS A 44 -0.76 -3.09 -15.51
N ARG A 45 -0.09 -3.53 -14.43
CA ARG A 45 -0.75 -3.84 -13.16
C ARG A 45 -1.33 -2.60 -12.49
N SER A 46 -0.58 -1.50 -12.43
CA SER A 46 -1.05 -0.23 -11.87
C SER A 46 -2.23 0.34 -12.67
N VAL A 47 -2.16 0.30 -14.01
CA VAL A 47 -3.27 0.73 -14.88
C VAL A 47 -4.50 -0.15 -14.69
N ALA A 48 -4.34 -1.47 -14.54
CA ALA A 48 -5.47 -2.37 -14.27
C ALA A 48 -6.17 -2.03 -12.94
N ARG A 49 -5.40 -1.72 -11.89
CA ARG A 49 -5.94 -1.27 -10.59
C ARG A 49 -6.67 0.07 -10.71
N LEU A 50 -6.08 1.04 -11.41
CA LEU A 50 -6.71 2.34 -11.67
C LEU A 50 -8.04 2.17 -12.42
N LYS A 51 -8.05 1.37 -13.49
CA LYS A 51 -9.27 1.05 -14.25
C LYS A 51 -10.33 0.39 -13.36
N GLY A 52 -9.93 -0.54 -12.49
CA GLY A 52 -10.83 -1.19 -11.53
C GLY A 52 -11.52 -0.17 -10.61
N ARG A 53 -10.76 0.79 -10.07
CA ARG A 53 -11.31 1.89 -9.27
C ARG A 53 -12.29 2.76 -10.06
N CYS A 54 -11.93 3.14 -11.29
CA CYS A 54 -12.77 4.00 -12.12
C CYS A 54 -14.05 3.32 -12.58
N ALA A 55 -14.01 2.01 -12.86
CA ALA A 55 -15.17 1.24 -13.32
C ALA A 55 -16.22 1.05 -12.21
N SER A 56 -15.77 0.86 -10.97
CA SER A 56 -16.63 0.58 -9.82
C SER A 56 -16.26 1.45 -8.63
N PRO A 57 -16.55 2.76 -8.66
CA PRO A 57 -16.26 3.65 -7.54
C PRO A 57 -17.09 3.24 -6.33
N ARG A 58 -16.44 2.98 -5.20
CA ARG A 58 -17.10 2.63 -3.94
C ARG A 58 -17.56 3.89 -3.21
N TYR A 59 -18.76 3.85 -2.63
CA TYR A 59 -19.24 4.91 -1.76
C TYR A 59 -18.64 4.75 -0.36
N PRO A 60 -18.09 5.82 0.26
CA PRO A 60 -17.38 5.72 1.55
C PRO A 60 -18.27 5.42 2.77
N ARG A 61 -19.60 5.54 2.62
CA ARG A 61 -20.52 5.29 3.73
C ARG A 61 -20.97 3.83 3.73
N ASP A 62 -20.36 3.02 4.60
CA ASP A 62 -20.78 1.63 4.82
C ASP A 62 -21.90 1.50 5.88
N TYR A 63 -22.02 2.45 6.82
CA TYR A 63 -23.01 2.41 7.89
C TYR A 63 -24.11 3.46 7.72
N THR A 64 -25.36 3.03 7.94
CA THR A 64 -26.53 3.93 7.98
C THR A 64 -26.95 4.27 9.40
N SER A 65 -26.60 3.44 10.39
CA SER A 65 -26.91 3.65 11.81
C SER A 65 -25.65 3.66 12.68
N HIS A 66 -25.62 4.55 13.67
CA HIS A 66 -24.51 4.66 14.62
C HIS A 66 -24.41 3.42 15.52
N ARG A 67 -25.54 2.82 15.91
CA ARG A 67 -25.56 1.62 16.76
C ARG A 67 -24.86 0.43 16.10
N LEU A 68 -25.11 0.20 14.81
CA LEU A 68 -24.42 -0.88 14.08
C LEU A 68 -22.92 -0.62 13.99
N PHE A 69 -22.53 0.64 13.76
CA PHE A 69 -21.11 1.03 13.75
C PHE A 69 -20.44 0.75 15.11
N THR A 70 -21.07 1.12 16.24
CA THR A 70 -20.51 0.87 17.57
C THR A 70 -20.44 -0.61 17.90
N ASP A 71 -21.46 -1.39 17.52
CA ASP A 71 -21.47 -2.83 17.74
C ASP A 71 -20.35 -3.52 16.94
N ASP A 72 -20.10 -3.11 15.70
CA ASP A 72 -19.01 -3.65 14.89
C ASP A 72 -17.62 -3.18 15.38
N LEU A 73 -17.52 -1.95 15.88
CA LEU A 73 -16.31 -1.42 16.51
C LEU A 73 -15.92 -2.22 17.76
N THR A 74 -16.89 -2.52 18.64
CA THR A 74 -16.66 -3.31 19.87
C THR A 74 -16.28 -4.76 19.57
N LYS A 75 -16.70 -5.29 18.42
CA LYS A 75 -16.29 -6.62 17.91
C LYS A 75 -14.98 -6.58 17.12
N HIS A 76 -14.31 -5.44 17.05
CA HIS A 76 -13.09 -5.23 16.26
C HIS A 76 -13.25 -5.55 14.76
N ARG A 77 -14.46 -5.43 14.23
CA ARG A 77 -14.70 -5.60 12.81
C ARG A 77 -14.15 -4.38 12.06
N ARG A 78 -13.27 -4.64 11.10
CA ARG A 78 -12.68 -3.60 10.25
C ARG A 78 -13.52 -3.41 8.99
N LEU A 79 -13.47 -2.21 8.44
CA LEU A 79 -13.97 -1.94 7.10
C LEU A 79 -13.15 -2.75 6.10
N GLU A 80 -13.83 -3.37 5.13
CA GLU A 80 -13.18 -4.22 4.12
C GLU A 80 -12.46 -3.40 3.04
N TYR A 81 -12.86 -2.14 2.85
CA TYR A 81 -12.31 -1.31 1.80
C TYR A 81 -11.06 -0.53 2.25
N ASP A 82 -10.19 -0.28 1.28
CA ASP A 82 -9.02 0.58 1.45
C ASP A 82 -9.40 2.05 1.15
N PRO A 83 -9.14 3.00 2.07
CA PRO A 83 -9.30 4.43 1.84
C PRO A 83 -8.70 4.94 0.52
N MET A 84 -7.56 4.40 0.07
CA MET A 84 -6.89 4.80 -1.18
C MET A 84 -7.77 4.55 -2.43
N THR A 85 -8.60 3.51 -2.38
CA THR A 85 -9.50 3.15 -3.48
C THR A 85 -10.77 3.99 -3.52
N THR A 86 -11.13 4.59 -2.38
CA THR A 86 -12.42 5.27 -2.18
C THR A 86 -12.27 6.79 -2.24
N PHE A 87 -11.33 7.35 -1.48
CA PHE A 87 -11.11 8.80 -1.46
C PHE A 87 -10.12 9.22 -2.53
N ARG A 88 -10.24 10.47 -2.97
CA ARG A 88 -9.30 11.06 -3.93
C ARG A 88 -7.91 11.24 -3.35
N ARG A 89 -7.85 11.65 -2.08
CA ARG A 89 -6.64 11.90 -1.30
C ARG A 89 -6.90 11.53 0.16
N ALA A 90 -5.84 11.45 0.95
CA ALA A 90 -5.94 11.35 2.39
C ALA A 90 -6.81 12.50 2.95
N VAL A 91 -7.77 12.15 3.80
CA VAL A 91 -8.66 13.10 4.48
C VAL A 91 -8.09 13.50 5.84
N THR A 92 -7.29 12.62 6.44
CA THR A 92 -6.63 12.85 7.73
C THR A 92 -5.13 12.64 7.63
N ASN A 93 -4.37 13.31 8.51
CA ASN A 93 -2.92 13.19 8.56
C ASN A 93 -2.47 11.73 8.76
N THR A 94 -3.21 10.95 9.54
CA THR A 94 -2.89 9.52 9.74
C THR A 94 -2.99 8.72 8.43
N GLN A 95 -3.92 9.08 7.54
CA GLN A 95 -4.04 8.43 6.24
C GLN A 95 -2.87 8.74 5.32
N GLU A 96 -2.24 9.93 5.45
CA GLU A 96 -1.08 10.32 4.62
C GLU A 96 0.08 9.33 4.78
N PHE A 97 0.39 8.90 6.01
CA PHE A 97 1.50 7.97 6.28
C PHE A 97 1.33 6.58 5.62
N GLY A 98 0.10 6.17 5.30
CA GLY A 98 -0.22 4.88 4.69
C GLY A 98 -0.64 4.97 3.22
N TRP A 99 -0.86 6.17 2.69
CA TRP A 99 -1.59 6.40 1.44
C TRP A 99 -0.95 5.72 0.22
N HIS A 100 0.38 5.71 0.15
CA HIS A 100 1.14 5.18 -0.99
C HIS A 100 1.61 3.73 -0.82
N THR A 101 1.25 3.07 0.28
CA THR A 101 1.78 1.73 0.60
C THR A 101 1.35 0.66 -0.40
N ALA A 102 0.11 0.72 -0.91
CA ALA A 102 -0.42 -0.26 -1.85
C ALA A 102 0.21 -0.20 -3.25
N ALA A 103 0.78 0.95 -3.62
CA ALA A 103 1.45 1.16 -4.91
C ALA A 103 2.89 0.65 -4.92
N ARG A 104 3.51 0.49 -3.75
CA ARG A 104 4.89 0.01 -3.64
C ARG A 104 5.01 -1.41 -4.16
N THR A 105 5.85 -1.59 -5.17
CA THR A 105 6.05 -2.90 -5.82
C THR A 105 7.51 -3.27 -5.96
N ALA A 106 8.42 -2.30 -5.98
CA ALA A 106 9.82 -2.61 -6.12
C ALA A 106 10.36 -3.19 -4.81
N GLN A 107 10.95 -4.39 -4.92
CA GLN A 107 11.82 -4.92 -3.88
C GLN A 107 13.27 -4.67 -4.28
N PRO A 108 14.15 -4.37 -3.31
CA PRO A 108 15.57 -4.28 -3.59
C PRO A 108 16.07 -5.61 -4.17
N SER A 109 16.99 -5.54 -5.14
CA SER A 109 17.55 -6.72 -5.82
C SER A 109 18.21 -7.71 -4.86
N ARG A 110 18.68 -7.23 -3.70
CA ARG A 110 19.20 -8.05 -2.62
C ARG A 110 18.90 -7.38 -1.28
N TYR A 111 18.27 -8.14 -0.39
CA TYR A 111 18.01 -7.75 0.99
C TYR A 111 18.78 -8.71 1.90
N PHE A 112 19.44 -8.17 2.93
CA PHE A 112 20.26 -8.94 3.87
C PHE A 112 19.65 -8.88 5.27
N PRO A 113 18.55 -9.59 5.53
CA PRO A 113 17.99 -9.65 6.87
C PRO A 113 18.92 -10.43 7.79
N LEU A 114 19.00 -10.02 9.05
CA LEU A 114 19.61 -10.85 10.09
C LEU A 114 18.65 -12.02 10.37
N SER A 115 18.97 -13.20 9.87
CA SER A 115 18.20 -14.42 10.16
C SER A 115 18.75 -15.12 11.38
N SER A 116 17.85 -15.58 12.25
CA SER A 116 18.21 -16.52 13.31
C SER A 116 18.72 -17.84 12.70
N THR A 117 19.91 -18.26 13.12
CA THR A 117 20.59 -19.51 12.75
C THR A 117 20.36 -20.62 13.80
N ASP A 118 20.67 -21.86 13.45
CA ASP A 118 20.78 -23.02 14.36
C ASP A 118 21.50 -22.71 15.69
N VAL A 119 22.64 -22.01 15.63
CA VAL A 119 23.40 -21.56 16.81
C VAL A 119 22.57 -20.63 17.69
N SER A 120 21.87 -19.66 17.09
CA SER A 120 21.04 -18.73 17.87
C SER A 120 19.77 -19.38 18.44
N ARG A 121 19.30 -20.47 17.84
CA ARG A 121 18.05 -21.15 18.24
C ARG A 121 18.28 -22.18 19.32
N ASN A 122 19.23 -23.10 19.11
CA ASN A 122 19.31 -24.33 19.90
C ASN A 122 20.74 -24.71 20.29
N GLU A 123 21.72 -24.53 19.40
CA GLU A 123 23.08 -25.07 19.63
C GLU A 123 23.94 -24.16 20.50
N GLY A 124 23.71 -22.85 20.44
CA GLY A 124 24.40 -21.88 21.28
C GLY A 124 24.05 -22.07 22.74
N SER A 125 25.06 -22.17 23.60
CA SER A 125 24.84 -22.24 25.05
C SER A 125 24.23 -20.93 25.54
N GLN A 126 22.96 -20.99 25.94
CA GLN A 126 22.26 -19.90 26.60
C GLN A 126 22.23 -20.16 28.12
N PRO A 127 22.24 -19.12 28.97
CA PRO A 127 22.12 -19.29 30.42
C PRO A 127 20.89 -20.11 30.83
N SER A 128 19.78 -20.01 30.08
CA SER A 128 18.58 -20.83 30.25
C SER A 128 18.84 -22.34 30.08
N ASN A 129 19.71 -22.73 29.14
CA ASN A 129 20.11 -24.13 28.95
C ASN A 129 21.03 -24.63 30.07
N TYR A 130 21.79 -23.71 30.70
CA TYR A 130 22.75 -24.05 31.75
C TYR A 130 22.10 -24.14 33.14
N PHE A 131 21.25 -23.18 33.49
CA PHE A 131 20.60 -23.12 34.81
C PHE A 131 19.29 -23.91 34.88
N GLY A 132 18.75 -24.37 33.73
CA GLY A 132 17.43 -24.97 33.64
C GLY A 132 16.33 -23.95 33.86
N THR A 133 15.16 -24.14 33.25
CA THR A 133 13.97 -23.36 33.60
C THR A 133 13.50 -23.81 34.97
N CYS A 134 13.73 -23.01 36.00
CA CYS A 134 13.11 -23.21 37.32
C CYS A 134 11.58 -23.12 37.15
N HIS A 135 10.92 -24.27 37.12
CA HIS A 135 9.48 -24.42 37.34
C HIS A 135 9.23 -24.82 38.78
#